data_AF-A0A6L4Z4R6-F1
#
_entry.id   AF-A0A6L4Z4R6-F1
#
_cell.length_a   1.000
_cell.length_b   1.000
_cell.length_c   1.000
_cell.angle_alpha   90.00
_cell.angle_beta   90.00
_cell.angle_gamma   90.00
#
_symmetry.space_group_name_H-M   'P 1'
#
loop_
_entity.id
_entity.type
_entity.pdbx_description
1 polymer ?
#
loop_
_entity_poly.entity_id
_entity_poly.type
_entity_poly.pdbx_seq_one_letter_code
_entity_poly.pdbx_strand_id
1 'polypeptide(L)'
;DRNTKILITIFLLVMFISFGVAELNVYEKVGRIHNGVVLRYGPDPELTATLTDPKTDPVPESDVLSLPLEGEIVARMNTFSTLLDITHPHVFEIPLVLFVLAHFLMRTRAPEWLKLTTYLGSFGGCVAFLAAPWLVRYISTSLSNLLYIGATTMGLTVIIMIVVPLVDMWRPLKKPINN
;
A
#
# COMPACT_ATOMS: atom_id res chain seq x y z
N ASP A 1 14.67 -27.20 12.65
CA ASP A 1 13.54 -28.12 12.83
C ASP A 1 12.65 -28.10 11.59
N ARG A 2 12.10 -29.24 11.16
CA ARG A 2 11.16 -29.35 10.02
C ARG A 2 9.84 -28.63 10.31
N ASN A 3 9.35 -28.67 11.55
CA ASN A 3 8.11 -28.03 11.97
C ASN A 3 8.17 -26.51 11.85
N THR A 4 9.29 -25.90 12.25
CA THR A 4 9.52 -24.46 12.07
C THR A 4 9.50 -24.07 10.59
N LYS A 5 10.09 -24.88 9.70
CA LYS A 5 10.04 -24.61 8.25
C LYS A 5 8.61 -24.64 7.70
N ILE A 6 7.80 -25.58 8.17
CA ILE A 6 6.39 -25.69 7.77
C ILE A 6 5.61 -24.46 8.25
N LEU A 7 5.78 -24.04 9.51
CA LEU A 7 5.13 -22.85 10.06
C LEU A 7 5.48 -21.58 9.27
N ILE A 8 6.76 -21.37 9.00
CA ILE A 8 7.23 -20.23 8.19
C ILE A 8 6.66 -20.31 6.76
N THR A 9 6.61 -21.50 6.16
CA THR A 9 6.03 -21.67 4.81
C THR A 9 4.56 -21.29 4.78
N ILE A 10 3.77 -21.77 5.74
CA ILE A 10 2.34 -21.44 5.85
C ILE A 10 2.16 -19.93 6.04
N PHE A 11 2.93 -19.32 6.96
CA PHE A 11 2.89 -17.87 7.17
C PHE A 11 3.16 -17.10 5.87
N LEU A 12 4.23 -17.44 5.15
CA LEU A 12 4.60 -16.75 3.90
C LEU A 12 3.58 -16.96 2.78
N LEU A 13 2.92 -18.12 2.71
CA LEU A 13 1.83 -18.36 1.74
C LEU A 13 0.57 -17.57 2.09
N VAL A 14 0.20 -17.51 3.37
CA VAL A 14 -0.91 -16.67 3.83
C VAL A 14 -0.62 -15.20 3.52
N MET A 15 0.60 -14.73 3.80
CA MET A 15 1.01 -13.37 3.45
C MET A 15 0.94 -13.09 1.95
N PHE A 16 1.34 -14.05 1.11
CA PHE A 16 1.24 -13.92 -0.35
C PHE A 16 -0.21 -13.77 -0.81
N ILE A 17 -1.11 -14.58 -0.28
CA ILE A 17 -2.55 -14.50 -0.60
C ILE A 17 -3.14 -13.19 -0.09
N SER A 18 -2.88 -12.81 1.17
CA SER A 18 -3.36 -11.56 1.75
C SER A 18 -2.92 -10.35 0.96
N PHE A 19 -1.66 -10.31 0.52
CA PHE A 19 -1.16 -9.22 -0.32
C PHE A 19 -1.81 -9.21 -1.71
N GLY A 20 -2.02 -10.38 -2.32
CA GLY A 20 -2.77 -10.49 -3.57
C GLY A 20 -4.20 -9.96 -3.45
N VAL A 21 -4.89 -10.27 -2.35
CA VAL A 21 -6.23 -9.74 -2.05
C VAL A 21 -6.18 -8.23 -1.82
N ALA A 22 -5.15 -7.72 -1.14
CA ALA A 22 -4.97 -6.27 -0.93
C ALA A 22 -4.81 -5.52 -2.25
N GLU A 23 -3.99 -6.03 -3.18
CA GLU A 23 -3.83 -5.46 -4.52
C GLU A 23 -5.13 -5.48 -5.33
N LEU A 24 -5.90 -6.58 -5.26
CA LEU A 24 -7.22 -6.66 -5.91
C LEU A 24 -8.21 -5.65 -5.32
N ASN A 25 -8.21 -5.47 -3.99
CA ASN A 25 -9.05 -4.48 -3.32
C ASN A 25 -8.69 -3.04 -3.73
N VAL A 26 -7.40 -2.73 -3.84
CA VAL A 26 -6.95 -1.43 -4.38
C VAL A 26 -7.41 -1.29 -5.84
N TYR A 27 -7.25 -2.33 -6.65
CA TYR A 27 -7.69 -2.33 -8.05
C TYR A 27 -9.20 -2.11 -8.20
N GLU A 28 -10.03 -2.73 -7.36
CA GLU A 28 -11.49 -2.51 -7.37
C GLU A 28 -11.85 -1.07 -6.98
N LYS A 29 -11.12 -0.47 -6.02
CA LYS A 29 -11.43 0.86 -5.47
C LYS A 29 -11.05 2.03 -6.36
N VAL A 30 -9.97 1.91 -7.12
CA VAL A 30 -9.44 3.00 -7.97
C VAL A 30 -9.25 2.61 -9.43
N GLY A 31 -9.55 1.37 -9.81
CA GLY A 31 -9.34 0.86 -11.17
C GLY A 31 -7.86 0.80 -11.56
N ARG A 32 -7.60 0.56 -12.86
CA ARG A 32 -6.26 0.62 -13.48
C ARG A 32 -5.89 2.00 -14.04
N ILE A 33 -6.78 2.99 -13.91
CA ILE A 33 -6.74 4.26 -14.65
C ILE A 33 -6.59 5.41 -13.67
N HIS A 34 -5.69 6.37 -13.98
CA HIS A 34 -5.50 7.67 -13.33
C HIS A 34 -6.81 8.32 -12.82
N ASN A 35 -7.89 8.20 -13.60
CA ASN A 35 -9.18 8.80 -13.31
C ASN A 35 -9.84 8.28 -12.03
N GLY A 36 -9.63 7.02 -11.64
CA GLY A 36 -10.27 6.46 -10.44
C GLY A 36 -9.62 6.93 -9.13
N VAL A 37 -8.29 7.12 -9.12
CA VAL A 37 -7.58 7.71 -7.97
C VAL A 37 -7.98 9.16 -7.76
N VAL A 38 -8.09 9.94 -8.84
CA VAL A 38 -8.54 11.34 -8.79
C VAL A 38 -10.00 11.42 -8.36
N LEU A 39 -10.87 10.53 -8.85
CA LEU A 39 -12.27 10.48 -8.43
C LEU A 39 -12.40 10.17 -6.93
N ARG A 40 -11.56 9.26 -6.41
CA ARG A 40 -11.63 8.81 -5.02
C ARG A 40 -11.05 9.80 -4.02
N TYR A 41 -9.90 10.41 -4.34
CA TYR A 41 -9.11 11.21 -3.39
C TYR A 41 -8.97 12.69 -3.79
N GLY A 42 -9.35 13.07 -5.00
CA GLY A 42 -9.19 14.43 -5.51
C GLY A 42 -10.06 15.47 -4.79
N PRO A 43 -9.84 16.77 -5.08
CA PRO A 43 -10.67 17.85 -4.58
C PRO A 43 -12.13 17.67 -5.03
N ASP A 44 -13.09 17.98 -4.17
CA ASP A 44 -14.49 17.94 -4.53
C ASP A 44 -14.90 19.23 -5.26
N PRO A 45 -15.27 19.19 -6.55
CA PRO A 45 -15.63 20.39 -7.30
C PRO A 45 -16.89 21.08 -6.75
N GLU A 46 -17.84 20.33 -6.19
CA GLU A 46 -19.06 20.91 -5.60
C GLU A 46 -18.76 21.58 -4.26
N LEU A 47 -18.00 20.93 -3.37
CA LEU A 47 -17.55 21.56 -2.12
C LEU A 47 -16.67 22.80 -2.40
N THR A 48 -15.80 22.72 -3.41
CA THR A 48 -14.92 23.83 -3.79
C THR A 48 -15.73 25.02 -4.32
N ALA A 49 -16.80 24.77 -5.08
CA ALA A 49 -17.72 25.81 -5.55
C ALA A 49 -18.52 26.44 -4.40
N THR A 50 -19.01 25.65 -3.44
CA THR A 50 -19.77 26.16 -2.28
C THR A 50 -18.89 26.97 -1.32
N LEU A 51 -17.61 26.60 -1.17
CA LEU A 51 -16.62 27.36 -0.36
C LEU A 51 -16.12 28.64 -1.05
N THR A 52 -16.34 28.80 -2.35
CA THR A 52 -15.93 29.99 -3.12
C THR A 52 -17.10 30.91 -3.50
N ASP A 53 -18.35 30.52 -3.26
CA ASP A 53 -19.52 31.39 -3.42
C ASP A 53 -19.62 32.38 -2.26
N PRO A 54 -19.51 33.71 -2.49
CA PRO A 54 -19.56 34.72 -1.44
C PRO A 54 -20.92 34.86 -0.74
N LYS A 55 -21.97 34.15 -1.19
CA LYS A 55 -23.35 34.30 -0.70
C LYS A 55 -23.82 33.21 0.27
N THR A 56 -23.03 32.19 0.52
CA THR A 56 -23.39 31.09 1.42
C THR A 56 -22.62 31.20 2.73
N ASP A 57 -23.34 31.18 3.84
CA ASP A 57 -22.71 31.06 5.16
C ASP A 57 -21.82 29.81 5.18
N PRO A 58 -20.60 29.86 5.74
CA PRO A 58 -19.70 28.72 5.79
C PRO A 58 -20.35 27.62 6.62
N VAL A 59 -20.90 26.62 5.95
CA VAL A 59 -21.38 25.39 6.60
C VAL A 59 -20.15 24.67 7.17
N PRO A 60 -20.16 24.27 8.45
CA PRO A 60 -19.07 23.49 9.03
C PRO A 60 -18.80 22.24 8.17
N GLU A 61 -17.52 21.95 7.88
CA GLU A 61 -17.10 20.78 7.08
C GLU A 61 -17.64 19.45 7.66
N SER A 62 -18.01 19.46 8.96
CA SER A 62 -18.63 18.37 9.69
C SER A 62 -20.13 18.13 9.41
N ASP A 63 -20.87 19.11 8.87
CA ASP A 63 -22.32 18.97 8.65
C ASP A 63 -22.63 18.50 7.21
N VAL A 64 -21.74 18.79 6.26
CA VAL A 64 -21.74 18.20 4.90
C VAL A 64 -21.28 16.72 4.93
N LEU A 65 -20.63 16.32 6.03
CA LEU A 65 -19.96 15.05 6.32
C LEU A 65 -20.86 13.80 6.30
N SER A 66 -22.19 13.94 6.29
CA SER A 66 -23.14 12.84 6.53
C SER A 66 -24.02 12.48 5.34
N LEU A 67 -23.94 13.20 4.23
CA LEU A 67 -24.78 12.94 3.07
C LEU A 67 -24.19 11.80 2.23
N PRO A 68 -24.92 10.68 2.03
CA PRO A 68 -24.54 9.68 1.06
C PRO A 68 -24.56 10.35 -0.32
N LEU A 69 -23.44 10.33 -1.05
CA LEU A 69 -23.43 10.74 -2.44
C LEU A 69 -24.18 9.66 -3.25
N GLU A 70 -25.49 9.82 -3.42
CA GLU A 70 -26.32 8.94 -4.21
C GLU A 70 -25.80 8.89 -5.66
N GLY A 71 -25.29 7.72 -6.06
CA GLY A 71 -24.99 7.39 -7.46
C GLY A 71 -23.54 7.16 -7.84
N GLU A 72 -22.55 7.40 -6.96
CA GLU A 72 -21.15 7.08 -7.27
C GLU A 72 -20.79 5.63 -6.87
N ILE A 73 -20.37 4.83 -7.85
CA ILE A 73 -19.92 3.43 -7.70
C ILE A 73 -18.69 3.31 -6.76
N VAL A 74 -18.04 4.44 -6.45
CA VAL A 74 -16.82 4.52 -5.65
C VAL A 74 -17.03 5.56 -4.54
N ALA A 75 -17.13 5.13 -3.28
CA ALA A 75 -17.22 6.06 -2.15
C ALA A 75 -16.00 7.01 -2.15
N ARG A 76 -16.25 8.33 -2.28
CA ARG A 76 -15.19 9.34 -2.17
C ARG A 76 -14.61 9.34 -0.76
N MET A 77 -13.30 9.46 -0.72
CA MET A 77 -12.49 9.53 0.49
C MET A 77 -11.65 10.78 0.39
N ASN A 78 -12.33 11.92 0.31
CA ASN A 78 -11.69 13.19 0.04
C ASN A 78 -11.63 14.07 1.30
N THR A 79 -12.41 13.88 2.36
CA THR A 79 -12.27 14.74 3.56
C THR A 79 -11.00 14.44 4.36
N PHE A 80 -10.49 15.42 5.12
CA PHE A 80 -9.31 15.22 5.97
C PHE A 80 -9.51 14.07 6.97
N SER A 81 -10.66 14.03 7.66
CA SER A 81 -10.97 12.97 8.63
C SER A 81 -10.99 11.61 7.96
N THR A 82 -11.64 11.48 6.80
CA THR A 82 -11.70 10.19 6.09
C THR A 82 -10.33 9.76 5.57
N LEU A 83 -9.51 10.67 5.03
CA LEU A 83 -8.12 10.36 4.66
C LEU A 83 -7.34 9.87 5.88
N LEU A 84 -7.50 10.51 7.03
CA LEU A 84 -6.82 10.12 8.27
C LEU A 84 -7.31 8.75 8.76
N ASP A 85 -8.62 8.50 8.77
CA ASP A 85 -9.21 7.22 9.20
C ASP A 85 -8.70 6.03 8.39
N ILE A 86 -8.43 6.25 7.09
CA ILE A 86 -7.88 5.22 6.22
C ILE A 86 -6.37 5.14 6.38
N THR A 87 -5.65 6.27 6.43
CA THR A 87 -4.19 6.26 6.41
C THR A 87 -3.58 5.91 7.75
N HIS A 88 -4.21 6.28 8.86
CA HIS A 88 -3.77 5.97 10.23
C HIS A 88 -3.48 4.47 10.45
N PRO A 89 -4.41 3.54 10.16
CA PRO A 89 -4.12 2.12 10.31
C PRO A 89 -3.01 1.65 9.36
N HIS A 90 -2.97 2.14 8.11
CA HIS A 90 -1.98 1.70 7.12
C HIS A 90 -0.55 2.19 7.45
N VAL A 91 -0.41 3.38 8.03
CA VAL A 91 0.87 3.93 8.52
C VAL A 91 1.46 3.04 9.62
N PHE A 92 0.64 2.28 10.35
CA PHE A 92 1.09 1.35 11.36
C PHE A 92 1.25 -0.08 10.83
N GLU A 93 0.24 -0.60 10.15
CA GLU A 93 0.17 -1.99 9.71
C GLU A 93 1.17 -2.32 8.60
N ILE A 94 1.26 -1.47 7.56
CA ILE A 94 2.13 -1.76 6.40
C ILE A 94 3.60 -1.85 6.85
N PRO A 95 4.17 -0.88 7.60
CA PRO A 95 5.55 -1.00 8.03
C PRO A 95 5.81 -2.20 8.93
N LEU A 96 4.85 -2.58 9.79
CA LEU A 96 4.96 -3.79 10.62
C LEU A 96 5.08 -5.06 9.77
N VAL A 97 4.21 -5.21 8.76
CA VAL A 97 4.24 -6.34 7.83
C VAL A 97 5.55 -6.38 7.06
N LEU A 98 5.97 -5.24 6.51
CA LEU A 98 7.23 -5.13 5.77
C LEU A 98 8.44 -5.45 6.66
N PHE A 99 8.43 -5.02 7.92
CA PHE A 99 9.48 -5.34 8.89
C PHE A 99 9.58 -6.85 9.15
N VAL A 100 8.46 -7.53 9.35
CA VAL A 100 8.44 -8.99 9.57
C VAL A 100 8.96 -9.73 8.34
N LEU A 101 8.53 -9.35 7.13
CA LEU A 101 9.00 -9.96 5.89
C LEU A 101 10.49 -9.68 5.63
N ALA A 102 10.95 -8.45 5.88
CA ALA A 102 12.36 -8.07 5.80
C ALA A 102 13.21 -8.88 6.79
N HIS A 103 12.70 -9.14 7.99
CA HIS A 103 13.38 -9.99 8.97
C HIS A 103 13.61 -11.42 8.45
N PHE A 104 12.64 -12.01 7.76
CA PHE A 104 12.84 -13.31 7.12
C PHE A 104 13.89 -13.24 6.01
N LEU A 105 13.82 -12.23 5.13
CA LEU A 105 14.80 -12.03 4.07
C LEU A 105 16.22 -11.84 4.61
N MET A 106 16.38 -11.10 5.72
CA MET A 106 17.66 -10.88 6.38
C MET A 106 18.37 -12.18 6.75
N ARG A 107 17.60 -13.19 7.19
CA ARG A 107 18.11 -14.50 7.64
C ARG A 107 18.45 -15.47 6.51
N THR A 108 18.24 -15.08 5.25
CA THR A 108 18.56 -15.91 4.08
C THR A 108 20.02 -15.79 3.65
N ARG A 109 20.47 -16.73 2.82
CA ARG A 109 21.77 -16.68 2.11
C ARG A 109 21.78 -15.77 0.88
N ALA A 110 20.73 -14.98 0.66
CA ALA A 110 20.66 -14.04 -0.46
C ALA A 110 21.81 -13.01 -0.40
N PRO A 111 22.29 -12.52 -1.56
CA PRO A 111 23.34 -11.51 -1.59
C PRO A 111 22.87 -10.21 -0.94
N GLU A 112 23.80 -9.48 -0.33
CA GLU A 112 23.51 -8.26 0.43
C GLU A 112 22.84 -7.18 -0.41
N TRP A 113 23.27 -7.01 -1.67
CA TRP A 113 22.68 -6.02 -2.57
C TRP A 113 21.18 -6.27 -2.78
N LEU A 114 20.73 -7.53 -2.88
CA LEU A 114 19.32 -7.87 -3.07
C LEU A 114 18.53 -7.52 -1.81
N LYS A 115 19.08 -7.78 -0.62
CA LYS A 115 18.45 -7.41 0.64
C LYS A 115 18.27 -5.90 0.74
N LEU A 116 19.35 -5.15 0.49
CA LEU A 116 19.37 -3.69 0.56
C LEU A 116 18.40 -3.04 -0.43
N THR A 117 18.42 -3.46 -1.71
CA THR A 117 17.49 -2.91 -2.72
C THR A 117 16.05 -3.23 -2.40
N THR A 118 15.76 -4.41 -1.85
CA THR A 118 14.41 -4.80 -1.44
C THR A 118 13.93 -3.98 -0.24
N TYR A 119 14.80 -3.69 0.74
CA TYR A 119 14.46 -2.83 1.87
C TYR A 119 14.20 -1.38 1.46
N LEU A 120 15.08 -0.80 0.64
CA LEU A 120 14.90 0.56 0.15
C LEU A 120 13.68 0.67 -0.78
N GLY A 121 13.46 -0.32 -1.64
CA GLY A 121 12.30 -0.37 -2.52
C GLY A 121 10.98 -0.49 -1.75
N SER A 122 10.92 -1.38 -0.76
CA SER A 122 9.71 -1.55 0.07
C SER A 122 9.40 -0.31 0.91
N PHE A 123 10.42 0.31 1.52
CA PHE A 123 10.26 1.55 2.26
C PHE A 123 9.81 2.71 1.35
N GLY A 124 10.49 2.91 0.22
CA GLY A 124 10.12 3.95 -0.74
C GLY A 124 8.74 3.75 -1.34
N GLY A 125 8.39 2.50 -1.67
CA GLY A 125 7.07 2.11 -2.15
C GLY A 125 5.97 2.39 -1.11
N CYS A 126 6.21 2.04 0.15
CA CYS A 126 5.31 2.32 1.27
C CYS A 126 5.07 3.83 1.45
N VAL A 127 6.14 4.63 1.45
CA VAL A 127 6.03 6.09 1.57
C VAL A 127 5.24 6.67 0.40
N ALA A 128 5.56 6.28 -0.84
CA ALA A 128 4.85 6.72 -2.03
C ALA A 128 3.35 6.35 -1.98
N PHE A 129 3.05 5.11 -1.57
CA PHE A 129 1.68 4.61 -1.45
C PHE A 129 0.86 5.38 -0.41
N LEU A 130 1.42 5.60 0.78
CA LEU A 130 0.75 6.32 1.88
C LEU A 130 0.60 7.81 1.60
N ALA A 131 1.59 8.42 0.93
CA ALA A 131 1.56 9.84 0.62
C ALA A 131 0.61 10.17 -0.54
N ALA A 132 0.42 9.26 -1.50
CA ALA A 132 -0.30 9.55 -2.74
C ALA A 132 -1.73 10.12 -2.55
N PRO A 133 -2.59 9.60 -1.66
CA PRO A 133 -3.91 10.20 -1.40
C PRO A 133 -3.83 11.68 -0.98
N TRP A 134 -2.85 12.02 -0.14
CA TRP A 134 -2.62 13.38 0.34
C TRP A 134 -2.10 14.29 -0.77
N LEU A 135 -1.13 13.81 -1.56
CA LEU A 135 -0.56 14.56 -2.69
C LEU A 135 -1.62 14.83 -3.78
N VAL A 136 -2.46 13.85 -4.08
CA VAL A 136 -3.56 13.98 -5.05
C VAL A 136 -4.57 15.02 -4.60
N ARG A 137 -4.89 15.06 -3.30
CA ARG A 137 -5.84 16.02 -2.75
C ARG A 137 -5.28 17.44 -2.66
N TYR A 138 -4.10 17.59 -2.07
CA TYR A 138 -3.61 18.91 -1.62
C TYR A 138 -2.60 19.56 -2.56
N ILE A 139 -1.96 18.80 -3.46
CA ILE A 139 -0.87 19.31 -4.29
C ILE A 139 -1.24 19.26 -5.77
N SER A 140 -1.49 18.07 -6.32
CA SER A 140 -1.78 17.92 -7.75
C SER A 140 -2.40 16.56 -8.07
N THR A 141 -3.44 16.56 -8.90
CA THR A 141 -4.10 15.34 -9.39
C THR A 141 -3.19 14.48 -10.29
N SER A 142 -2.18 15.10 -10.94
CA SER A 142 -1.18 14.41 -11.75
C SER A 142 -0.32 13.41 -10.95
N LEU A 143 -0.28 13.57 -9.62
CA LEU A 143 0.45 12.68 -8.71
C LEU A 143 -0.32 11.39 -8.39
N SER A 144 -1.49 11.17 -9.00
CA SER A 144 -2.25 9.94 -8.82
C SER A 144 -1.49 8.68 -9.27
N ASN A 145 -0.59 8.81 -10.25
CA ASN A 145 0.31 7.73 -10.68
C ASN A 145 1.24 7.25 -9.56
N LEU A 146 1.53 8.10 -8.57
CA LEU A 146 2.39 7.76 -7.43
C LEU A 146 1.81 6.62 -6.59
N LEU A 147 0.48 6.53 -6.49
CA LEU A 147 -0.20 5.45 -5.78
C LEU A 147 0.13 4.09 -6.42
N TYR A 148 0.07 4.01 -7.75
CA TYR A 148 0.36 2.78 -8.48
C TYR A 148 1.85 2.43 -8.49
N ILE A 149 2.73 3.44 -8.61
CA ILE A 149 4.17 3.22 -8.51
C ILE A 149 4.53 2.70 -7.12
N GLY A 150 3.95 3.31 -6.07
CA GLY A 150 4.09 2.88 -4.68
C GLY A 150 3.62 1.45 -4.46
N ALA A 151 2.37 1.15 -4.85
CA ALA A 151 1.78 -0.19 -4.76
C ALA A 151 2.62 -1.24 -5.50
N THR A 152 2.97 -0.98 -6.77
CA THR A 152 3.74 -1.94 -7.59
C THR A 152 5.13 -2.19 -7.01
N THR A 153 5.82 -1.13 -6.58
CA THR A 153 7.16 -1.26 -5.99
C THR A 153 7.11 -2.03 -4.68
N MET A 154 6.12 -1.73 -3.83
CA MET A 154 5.88 -2.44 -2.59
C MET A 154 5.52 -3.91 -2.85
N GLY A 155 4.62 -4.18 -3.80
CA GLY A 155 4.23 -5.54 -4.14
C GLY A 155 5.37 -6.38 -4.70
N LEU A 156 6.18 -5.84 -5.61
CA LEU A 156 7.37 -6.53 -6.13
C LEU A 156 8.35 -6.88 -5.00
N THR A 157 8.60 -5.93 -4.09
CA THR A 157 9.52 -6.17 -2.97
C THR A 157 8.95 -7.16 -1.96
N VAL A 158 7.65 -7.13 -1.66
CA VAL A 158 6.97 -8.13 -0.84
C VAL A 158 7.07 -9.53 -1.46
N ILE A 159 6.85 -9.66 -2.77
CA ILE A 159 7.01 -10.94 -3.48
C ILE A 159 8.44 -11.47 -3.32
N ILE A 160 9.46 -10.61 -3.46
CA ILE A 160 10.86 -10.99 -3.23
C ILE A 160 11.06 -11.44 -1.78
N MET A 161 10.56 -10.69 -0.80
CA MET A 161 10.66 -11.03 0.63
C MET A 161 9.90 -12.31 1.03
N ILE A 162 8.99 -12.81 0.18
CA ILE A 162 8.29 -14.08 0.37
C ILE A 162 9.03 -15.22 -0.34
N VAL A 163 9.29 -15.05 -1.64
CA VAL A 163 9.84 -16.11 -2.50
C VAL A 163 11.26 -16.45 -2.11
N VAL A 164 12.11 -15.47 -1.81
CA VAL A 164 13.53 -15.70 -1.50
C VAL A 164 13.70 -16.53 -0.22
N PRO A 165 13.04 -16.20 0.92
CA PRO A 165 13.09 -17.04 2.11
C PRO A 165 12.52 -18.44 1.91
N LEU A 166 11.41 -18.58 1.17
CA LEU A 166 10.86 -19.90 0.84
C LEU A 166 11.88 -20.76 0.09
N VAL A 167 12.47 -20.19 -0.96
CA VAL A 167 13.44 -20.90 -1.79
C VAL A 167 14.71 -21.24 -1.01
N ASP A 168 15.28 -20.30 -0.23
CA ASP A 168 16.50 -20.56 0.54
C ASP A 168 16.29 -21.60 1.67
N MET A 169 15.09 -21.64 2.26
CA MET A 169 14.76 -22.57 3.33
C MET A 169 14.65 -24.03 2.85
N TRP A 170 14.13 -24.23 1.63
CA TRP A 170 13.92 -25.55 1.03
C TRP A 170 15.05 -26.00 0.10
N ARG A 171 15.98 -25.11 -0.27
CA ARG A 171 17.19 -25.49 -1.02
C ARG A 171 18.13 -26.34 -0.16
N PRO A 172 18.63 -27.47 -0.69
CA PRO A 172 19.62 -28.28 0.00
C PRO A 172 20.94 -27.50 0.14
N LEU A 173 21.62 -27.69 1.27
CA LEU A 173 22.96 -27.16 1.49
C LEU A 173 23.91 -27.79 0.46
N LYS A 174 24.64 -26.95 -0.28
CA LYS A 174 25.74 -27.43 -1.12
C LYS A 174 26.80 -28.00 -0.18
N LYS A 175 27.02 -29.31 -0.23
CA LYS A 175 28.01 -30.02 0.60
C LYS A 175 29.39 -29.40 0.30
N PRO A 176 30.19 -29.03 1.31
CA PRO A 176 31.55 -28.58 1.05
C PRO A 176 32.30 -29.68 0.30
N ILE A 177 32.95 -29.33 -0.80
CA ILE A 177 33.86 -30.22 -1.52
C ILE A 177 35.10 -30.31 -0.62
N ASN A 178 35.21 -31.40 0.15
CA ASN A 178 36.44 -31.70 0.86
C ASN A 178 37.51 -32.03 -0.19
N ASN A 179 38.53 -31.19 -0.30
CA ASN A 179 39.82 -31.54 -0.91
C ASN A 179 40.72 -32.15 0.17
#